data_AF-A0A6A6MGZ0-F1
#
_entry.id   AF-A0A6A6MGZ0-F1
#
_cell.length_a   1.000
_cell.length_b   1.000
_cell.length_c   1.000
_cell.angle_alpha   90.00
_cell.angle_beta   90.00
_cell.angle_gamma   90.00
#
_symmetry.space_group_name_H-M   'P 1'
#
loop_
_entity.id
_entity.type
_entity.pdbx_description
1 polymer ?
#
loop_
_entity_poly.entity_id
_entity_poly.type
_entity_poly.pdbx_seq_one_letter_code
_entity_poly.pdbx_strand_id
1 'polypeptide(L)'
;MCVPLSWNLDNKRSFGDLEDDEVDIFSSKKGNTKVEETAMILSLRESVENCKNALTTCQTELEAAKSEIQKWRLAFENESFIPAGASPEPKLVINYLQTVKSSEESLREQLEKAKKKEAAFIVTFAKREQEIAELKSAVRDLKAQLKPPSMQARRLLLDPAIHEEFTRLKNLVEEKDKKVKELQDNIAAVNFTPQSKMGKMLMAKCRTLQEENEEIGNQATEGKMHELAMKLALQKSQNAELRSQFEGLHKHMEGLTNDVVKSNEMVLVLQEELEEKDLELNRLKLELQLKSLEAEKADSAPDNIDGDDMIKRETEIE
;
A
#
# COMPACT_ATOMS: atom_id res chain seq x y z
N MET A 1 -10.16 -41.58 48.83
CA MET A 1 -9.42 -42.14 49.98
C MET A 1 -10.43 -42.40 51.09
N CYS A 2 -10.82 -43.67 51.23
CA CYS A 2 -11.57 -44.16 52.38
C CYS A 2 -10.57 -44.79 53.36
N VAL A 3 -10.71 -44.49 54.64
CA VAL A 3 -10.24 -45.37 55.72
C VAL A 3 -11.49 -45.80 56.48
N PRO A 4 -11.77 -47.12 56.60
CA PRO A 4 -12.88 -47.64 57.39
C PRO A 4 -12.39 -48.05 58.78
N LEU A 5 -13.25 -47.92 59.79
CA LEU A 5 -13.08 -48.66 61.05
C LEU A 5 -14.35 -49.45 61.31
N SER A 6 -14.27 -50.74 60.97
CA SER A 6 -15.19 -51.77 61.42
C SER A 6 -15.01 -52.01 62.91
N TRP A 7 -16.12 -52.20 63.63
CA TRP A 7 -16.11 -52.93 64.88
C TRP A 7 -16.88 -54.23 64.67
N ASN A 8 -16.13 -55.32 64.56
CA ASN A 8 -16.64 -56.68 64.74
C ASN A 8 -16.80 -56.90 66.24
N LEU A 9 -18.01 -57.26 66.66
CA LEU A 9 -18.23 -58.00 67.90
C LEU A 9 -18.37 -59.46 67.47
N ASP A 10 -17.38 -60.28 67.78
CA ASP A 10 -17.58 -61.72 67.78
C ASP A 10 -16.92 -62.36 68.99
N ASN A 11 -17.69 -63.29 69.53
CA ASN A 11 -17.66 -63.86 70.86
C ASN A 11 -16.64 -65.01 70.94
N LYS A 12 -15.84 -65.12 72.02
CA LYS A 12 -15.39 -66.44 72.50
C LYS A 12 -14.81 -66.42 73.92
N ARG A 13 -15.43 -67.28 74.74
CA ARG A 13 -15.02 -67.75 76.07
C ARG A 13 -13.56 -68.22 76.10
N SER A 14 -12.91 -67.98 77.24
CA SER A 14 -12.02 -68.97 77.85
C SER A 14 -12.09 -68.81 79.36
N PHE A 15 -12.70 -69.80 80.00
CA PHE A 15 -12.82 -69.97 81.44
C PHE A 15 -11.49 -70.57 81.90
N GLY A 16 -10.73 -69.84 82.70
CA GLY A 16 -9.45 -70.30 83.24
C GLY A 16 -9.70 -71.20 84.44
N ASP A 17 -9.25 -72.46 84.30
CA ASP A 17 -8.98 -73.43 85.34
C ASP A 17 -8.28 -72.80 86.56
N LEU A 18 -8.84 -73.02 87.74
CA LEU A 18 -8.06 -73.06 88.99
C LEU A 18 -8.59 -74.23 89.82
N GLU A 19 -8.00 -75.37 89.49
CA GLU A 19 -7.59 -76.51 90.31
C GLU A 19 -8.06 -76.51 91.78
N ASP A 20 -8.87 -77.52 92.07
CA ASP A 20 -9.27 -78.00 93.39
C ASP A 20 -8.37 -79.20 93.72
N ASP A 21 -7.33 -78.98 94.52
CA ASP A 21 -6.53 -80.04 95.15
C ASP A 21 -6.29 -79.66 96.62
N GLU A 22 -7.27 -79.97 97.47
CA GLU A 22 -7.02 -80.22 98.89
C GLU A 22 -6.29 -81.56 99.06
N VAL A 23 -5.00 -81.53 99.43
CA VAL A 23 -4.41 -82.55 100.32
C VAL A 23 -3.18 -82.03 101.07
N ASP A 24 -3.45 -81.66 102.32
CA ASP A 24 -2.73 -81.98 103.56
C ASP A 24 -1.18 -81.97 103.58
N ILE A 25 -0.59 -80.96 104.23
CA ILE A 25 0.82 -81.02 104.65
C ILE A 25 1.04 -80.30 106.00
N PHE A 26 0.39 -80.81 107.06
CA PHE A 26 0.92 -80.63 108.41
C PHE A 26 2.14 -81.54 108.60
N SER A 27 3.33 -81.04 108.26
CA SER A 27 4.59 -81.72 108.58
C SER A 27 5.69 -80.70 108.89
N SER A 28 5.62 -80.22 110.12
CA SER A 28 6.76 -80.04 111.02
C SER A 28 8.01 -79.38 110.43
N LYS A 29 8.13 -78.06 110.62
CA LYS A 29 9.43 -77.52 111.03
C LYS A 29 9.27 -76.39 112.03
N LYS A 30 9.48 -76.79 113.29
CA LYS A 30 9.76 -75.99 114.47
C LYS A 30 10.73 -74.87 114.13
N GLY A 31 10.17 -73.70 113.86
CA GLY A 31 10.89 -72.52 113.42
C GLY A 31 9.90 -71.39 113.13
N ASN A 32 9.39 -70.78 114.20
CA ASN A 32 8.67 -69.49 114.22
C ASN A 32 7.13 -69.47 114.14
N THR A 33 6.43 -70.29 114.94
CA THR A 33 4.95 -70.22 115.13
C THR A 33 4.44 -68.83 115.52
N LYS A 34 5.23 -68.03 116.25
CA LYS A 34 4.91 -66.63 116.58
C LYS A 34 4.93 -65.71 115.35
N VAL A 35 5.77 -65.98 114.36
CA VAL A 35 5.87 -65.20 113.12
C VAL A 35 4.79 -65.63 112.12
N GLU A 36 4.41 -66.91 112.07
CA GLU A 36 3.25 -67.37 111.29
C GLU A 36 1.92 -66.83 111.84
N GLU A 37 1.71 -66.86 113.16
CA GLU A 37 0.53 -66.24 113.80
C GLU A 37 0.49 -64.72 113.59
N THR A 38 1.65 -64.05 113.71
CA THR A 38 1.73 -62.59 113.45
C THR A 38 1.53 -62.27 111.98
N ALA A 39 2.03 -63.10 111.05
CA ALA A 39 1.82 -62.95 109.61
C ALA A 39 0.34 -63.19 109.24
N MET A 40 -0.33 -64.17 109.85
CA MET A 40 -1.76 -64.42 109.66
C MET A 40 -2.61 -63.27 110.21
N ILE A 41 -2.27 -62.73 111.38
CA ILE A 41 -2.95 -61.56 111.94
C ILE A 41 -2.75 -60.32 111.06
N LEU A 42 -1.55 -60.12 110.49
CA LEU A 42 -1.29 -59.01 109.57
C LEU A 42 -2.04 -59.18 108.24
N SER A 43 -2.05 -60.39 107.67
CA SER A 43 -2.81 -60.70 106.46
C SER A 43 -4.31 -60.54 106.67
N LEU A 44 -4.85 -60.95 107.82
CA LEU A 44 -6.25 -60.72 108.18
C LEU A 44 -6.55 -59.24 108.40
N ARG A 45 -5.65 -58.47 109.03
CA ARG A 45 -5.82 -57.01 109.19
C ARG A 45 -5.77 -56.29 107.85
N GLU A 46 -4.84 -56.66 106.97
CA GLU A 46 -4.73 -56.13 105.61
C GLU A 46 -5.97 -56.50 104.80
N SER A 47 -6.45 -57.74 104.89
CA SER A 47 -7.70 -58.19 104.27
C SER A 47 -8.91 -57.40 104.80
N VAL A 48 -9.01 -57.19 106.12
CA VAL A 48 -10.08 -56.38 106.72
C VAL A 48 -10.02 -54.93 106.26
N GLU A 49 -8.83 -54.33 106.18
CA GLU A 49 -8.67 -52.95 105.70
C GLU A 49 -8.97 -52.85 104.20
N ASN A 50 -8.58 -53.84 103.40
CA ASN A 50 -8.93 -53.94 101.98
C ASN A 50 -10.44 -54.10 101.79
N CYS A 51 -11.11 -54.95 102.57
CA CYS A 51 -12.57 -55.09 102.57
C CYS A 51 -13.25 -53.77 102.94
N LYS A 52 -12.70 -53.03 103.90
CA LYS A 52 -13.21 -51.73 104.32
C LYS A 52 -13.05 -50.66 103.23
N ASN A 53 -11.91 -50.63 102.55
CA ASN A 53 -11.65 -49.74 101.41
C ASN A 53 -12.51 -50.09 100.18
N ALA A 54 -12.73 -51.38 99.94
CA ALA A 54 -13.67 -51.83 98.92
C ALA A 54 -15.11 -51.40 99.28
N LEU A 55 -15.51 -51.52 100.55
CA LEU A 55 -16.83 -51.08 101.02
C LEU A 55 -17.02 -49.56 100.85
N THR A 56 -16.02 -48.75 101.18
CA THR A 56 -16.12 -47.29 100.98
C THR A 56 -16.21 -46.93 99.49
N THR A 57 -15.48 -47.64 98.62
CA THR A 57 -15.55 -47.47 97.17
C THR A 57 -16.93 -47.87 96.62
N CYS A 58 -17.46 -49.02 97.04
CA CYS A 58 -18.81 -49.43 96.65
C CYS A 58 -19.88 -48.43 97.15
N GLN A 59 -19.68 -47.85 98.33
CA GLN A 59 -20.60 -46.85 98.87
C GLN A 59 -20.57 -45.56 98.05
N THR A 60 -19.41 -45.07 97.62
CA THR A 60 -19.32 -43.87 96.78
C THR A 60 -19.88 -44.11 95.39
N GLU A 61 -19.60 -45.26 94.77
CA GLU A 61 -20.19 -45.67 93.49
C GLU A 61 -21.72 -45.79 93.58
N LEU A 62 -22.24 -46.30 94.69
CA LEU A 62 -23.68 -46.39 94.92
C LEU A 62 -24.34 -45.00 94.99
N GLU A 63 -23.74 -44.05 95.71
CA GLU A 63 -24.26 -42.67 95.79
C GLU A 63 -24.14 -41.92 94.45
N ALA A 64 -23.07 -42.16 93.69
CA ALA A 64 -22.92 -41.62 92.34
C ALA A 64 -24.00 -42.19 91.39
N ALA A 65 -24.24 -43.51 91.44
CA ALA A 65 -25.29 -44.16 90.65
C ALA A 65 -26.70 -43.65 91.04
N LYS A 66 -26.98 -43.44 92.33
CA LYS A 66 -28.23 -42.83 92.79
C LYS A 66 -28.41 -41.41 92.25
N SER A 67 -27.36 -40.60 92.28
CA SER A 67 -27.38 -39.23 91.77
C SER A 67 -27.64 -39.19 90.27
N GLU A 68 -27.02 -40.10 89.51
CA GLU A 68 -27.25 -40.23 88.07
C GLU A 68 -28.69 -40.68 87.78
N ILE A 69 -29.21 -41.68 88.50
CA ILE A 69 -30.62 -42.09 88.40
C ILE A 69 -31.57 -40.92 88.67
N GLN A 70 -31.29 -40.10 89.68
CA GLN A 70 -32.10 -38.92 90.00
C GLN A 70 -32.06 -37.89 88.87
N LYS A 71 -30.89 -37.65 88.28
CA LYS A 71 -30.74 -36.77 87.12
C LYS A 71 -31.56 -37.26 85.91
N TRP A 72 -31.51 -38.57 85.60
CA TRP A 72 -32.34 -39.15 84.55
C TRP A 72 -33.84 -39.01 84.85
N ARG A 73 -34.26 -39.22 86.10
CA ARG A 73 -35.66 -39.04 86.50
C ARG A 73 -36.14 -37.60 86.24
N LEU A 74 -35.37 -36.60 86.66
CA LEU A 74 -35.70 -35.18 86.44
C LEU A 74 -35.74 -34.80 84.95
N ALA A 75 -34.83 -35.37 84.15
CA ALA A 75 -34.80 -35.13 82.70
C ALA A 75 -36.06 -35.67 82.02
N PHE A 76 -36.56 -36.85 82.44
CA PHE A 76 -37.77 -37.44 81.89
C PHE A 76 -39.06 -36.83 82.44
N GLU A 77 -39.06 -36.32 83.67
CA GLU A 77 -40.27 -35.75 84.32
C GLU A 77 -40.86 -34.54 83.57
N ASN A 78 -40.03 -33.80 82.83
CA ASN A 78 -40.45 -32.65 82.05
C ASN A 78 -40.72 -32.95 80.56
N GLU A 79 -40.61 -34.21 80.15
CA GLU A 79 -40.77 -34.61 78.76
C GLU A 79 -42.23 -34.90 78.39
N SER A 80 -42.64 -34.41 77.23
CA SER A 80 -44.03 -34.42 76.76
C SER A 80 -44.66 -35.82 76.57
N PHE A 81 -43.84 -36.87 76.53
CA PHE A 81 -44.30 -38.26 76.38
C PHE A 81 -44.70 -38.90 77.72
N ILE A 82 -44.44 -38.25 78.86
CA ILE A 82 -44.85 -38.71 80.19
C ILE A 82 -46.08 -37.90 80.63
N PRO A 83 -47.22 -38.55 80.93
CA PRO A 83 -48.40 -37.87 81.46
C PRO A 83 -48.09 -37.14 82.78
N ALA A 84 -48.61 -35.92 82.94
CA ALA A 84 -48.37 -35.11 84.14
C ALA A 84 -48.76 -35.86 85.42
N GLY A 85 -47.78 -36.11 86.29
CA GLY A 85 -47.96 -36.82 87.57
C GLY A 85 -47.75 -38.34 87.54
N ALA A 86 -47.35 -38.94 86.40
CA ALA A 86 -47.00 -40.35 86.31
C ALA A 86 -45.49 -40.59 86.48
N SER A 87 -45.10 -41.68 87.15
CA SER A 87 -43.69 -42.09 87.24
C SER A 87 -43.18 -42.52 85.85
N PRO A 88 -41.92 -42.21 85.47
CA PRO A 88 -41.33 -42.69 84.22
C PRO A 88 -41.25 -44.22 84.19
N GLU A 89 -42.24 -44.87 83.59
CA GLU A 89 -42.18 -46.31 83.37
C GLU A 89 -41.11 -46.62 82.32
N PRO A 90 -40.14 -47.53 82.60
CA PRO A 90 -39.04 -47.83 81.68
C PRO A 90 -39.50 -48.20 80.27
N LYS A 91 -40.64 -48.89 80.15
CA LYS A 91 -41.22 -49.28 78.85
C LYS A 91 -41.66 -48.08 78.01
N LEU A 92 -42.24 -47.05 78.62
CA LEU A 92 -42.69 -45.84 77.92
C LEU A 92 -41.49 -45.04 77.40
N VAL A 93 -40.46 -44.88 78.23
CA VAL A 93 -39.19 -44.23 77.86
C VAL A 93 -38.50 -44.99 76.72
N ILE A 94 -38.40 -46.32 76.81
CA ILE A 94 -37.79 -47.15 75.76
C ILE A 94 -38.57 -47.04 74.44
N ASN A 95 -39.91 -47.09 74.47
CA ASN A 95 -40.74 -46.96 73.27
C ASN A 95 -40.62 -45.57 72.64
N TYR A 96 -40.56 -44.51 73.45
CA TYR A 96 -40.33 -43.15 72.98
C TYR A 96 -38.95 -43.01 72.33
N LEU A 97 -37.88 -43.46 73.00
CA LEU A 97 -36.53 -43.45 72.45
C LEU A 97 -36.45 -44.25 71.14
N GLN A 98 -37.12 -45.39 71.06
CA GLN A 98 -37.19 -46.18 69.83
C GLN A 98 -37.93 -45.42 68.71
N THR A 99 -39.02 -44.73 69.04
CA THR A 99 -39.77 -43.89 68.10
C THR A 99 -38.92 -42.73 67.60
N VAL A 100 -38.29 -41.99 68.51
CA VAL A 100 -37.39 -40.88 68.18
C VAL A 100 -36.24 -41.37 67.31
N LYS A 101 -35.58 -42.48 67.68
CA LYS A 101 -34.50 -43.08 66.89
C LYS A 101 -34.95 -43.46 65.49
N SER A 102 -36.14 -44.06 65.35
CA SER A 102 -36.69 -44.40 64.02
C SER A 102 -37.02 -43.15 63.20
N SER A 103 -37.50 -42.07 63.85
CA SER A 103 -37.80 -40.80 63.19
C SER A 103 -36.53 -40.06 62.76
N GLU A 104 -35.48 -40.09 63.58
CA GLU A 104 -34.15 -39.55 63.28
C GLU A 104 -33.54 -40.28 62.08
N GLU A 105 -33.60 -41.62 62.07
CA GLU A 105 -33.08 -42.44 60.98
C GLU A 105 -33.84 -42.18 59.67
N SER A 106 -35.17 -42.04 59.74
CA SER A 106 -36.02 -41.65 58.61
C SER A 106 -35.68 -40.26 58.06
N LEU A 107 -35.54 -39.25 58.92
CA LEU A 107 -35.15 -37.89 58.52
C LEU A 107 -33.74 -37.86 57.92
N ARG A 108 -32.80 -38.63 58.48
CA ARG A 108 -31.45 -38.78 57.96
C ARG A 108 -31.47 -39.40 56.56
N GLU A 109 -32.29 -40.42 56.33
CA GLU A 109 -32.45 -41.02 55.00
C GLU A 109 -33.06 -40.02 53.99
N GLN A 110 -34.06 -39.23 54.40
CA GLN A 110 -34.64 -38.19 53.56
C GLN A 110 -33.63 -37.08 53.21
N LEU A 111 -32.81 -36.67 54.17
CA LEU A 111 -31.74 -35.70 53.96
C LEU A 111 -30.70 -36.22 52.95
N GLU A 112 -30.28 -37.48 53.08
CA GLU A 112 -29.34 -38.08 52.13
C GLU A 112 -29.95 -38.25 50.73
N LYS A 113 -31.26 -38.58 50.64
CA LYS A 113 -31.99 -38.57 49.37
C LYS A 113 -32.06 -37.16 48.76
N ALA A 114 -32.30 -36.13 49.56
CA ALA A 114 -32.34 -34.74 49.12
C ALA A 114 -30.97 -34.26 48.61
N LYS A 115 -29.89 -34.51 49.36
CA LYS A 115 -28.51 -34.21 48.95
C LYS A 115 -28.12 -34.89 47.65
N LYS A 116 -28.48 -36.17 47.48
CA LYS A 116 -28.24 -36.91 46.23
C LYS A 116 -29.00 -36.30 45.05
N LYS A 117 -30.25 -35.89 45.25
CA LYS A 117 -31.05 -35.19 44.23
C LYS A 117 -30.47 -33.83 43.88
N GLU A 118 -30.07 -33.05 44.87
CA GLU A 118 -29.42 -31.75 44.67
C GLU A 118 -28.12 -31.89 43.88
N ALA A 119 -27.25 -32.83 44.25
CA ALA A 119 -26.02 -33.10 43.52
C ALA A 119 -26.30 -33.53 42.06
N ALA A 120 -27.32 -34.36 41.83
CA ALA A 120 -27.75 -34.71 40.48
C ALA A 120 -28.23 -33.48 39.69
N PHE A 121 -29.01 -32.60 40.32
CA PHE A 121 -29.45 -31.36 39.68
C PHE A 121 -28.28 -30.46 39.31
N ILE A 122 -27.32 -30.23 40.20
CA ILE A 122 -26.12 -29.43 39.92
C ILE A 122 -25.40 -29.95 38.67
N VAL A 123 -25.18 -31.26 38.57
CA VAL A 123 -24.55 -31.87 37.39
C VAL A 123 -25.39 -31.66 36.12
N THR A 124 -26.71 -31.84 36.19
CA THR A 124 -27.59 -31.63 35.02
C THR A 124 -27.64 -30.17 34.59
N PHE A 125 -27.65 -29.22 35.53
CA PHE A 125 -27.60 -27.79 35.24
C PHE A 125 -26.29 -27.42 34.57
N ALA A 126 -25.15 -27.85 35.11
CA ALA A 126 -23.84 -27.62 34.51
C ALA A 126 -23.77 -28.17 33.07
N LYS A 127 -24.32 -29.38 32.83
CA LYS A 127 -24.37 -29.96 31.48
C LYS A 127 -25.25 -29.14 30.52
N ARG A 128 -26.41 -28.65 30.98
CA ARG A 128 -27.28 -27.78 30.17
C ARG A 128 -26.67 -26.42 29.90
N GLU A 129 -25.96 -25.83 30.86
CA GLU A 129 -25.23 -24.57 30.67
C GLU A 129 -24.10 -24.73 29.63
N GLN A 130 -23.38 -25.85 29.69
CA GLN A 130 -22.37 -26.21 28.69
C GLN A 130 -23.00 -26.36 27.29
N GLU A 131 -24.11 -27.09 27.16
CA GLU A 131 -24.84 -27.24 25.89
C GLU A 131 -25.32 -25.88 25.34
N ILE A 132 -25.83 -24.99 26.21
CA ILE A 132 -26.21 -23.63 25.82
C ILE A 132 -24.99 -22.85 25.31
N ALA A 133 -23.83 -22.98 25.95
CA ALA A 133 -22.60 -22.31 25.52
C ALA A 133 -22.11 -22.82 24.15
N GLU A 134 -22.17 -24.13 23.93
CA GLU A 134 -21.83 -24.77 22.65
C GLU A 134 -22.79 -24.33 21.53
N LEU A 135 -24.10 -24.37 21.76
CA LEU A 135 -25.11 -23.88 20.82
C LEU A 135 -24.93 -22.40 20.51
N LYS A 136 -24.64 -21.56 21.51
CA LYS A 136 -24.32 -20.14 21.30
C LYS A 136 -23.07 -19.96 20.43
N SER A 137 -22.06 -20.82 20.56
CA SER A 137 -20.88 -20.80 19.69
C SER A 137 -21.21 -21.20 18.27
N ALA A 138 -21.92 -22.32 18.07
CA ALA A 138 -22.36 -22.78 16.76
C ALA A 138 -23.18 -21.71 16.02
N VAL A 139 -24.06 -20.99 16.73
CA VAL A 139 -24.80 -19.86 16.16
C VAL A 139 -23.88 -18.71 15.73
N ARG A 140 -22.86 -18.36 16.53
CA ARG A 140 -21.88 -17.33 16.13
C ARG A 140 -21.11 -17.76 14.88
N ASP A 141 -20.69 -19.02 14.81
CA ASP A 141 -19.93 -19.56 13.68
C ASP A 141 -20.78 -19.62 12.41
N LEU A 142 -22.02 -20.11 12.51
CA LEU A 142 -22.99 -20.08 11.40
C LEU A 142 -23.29 -18.64 10.96
N LYS A 143 -23.42 -17.70 11.90
CA LYS A 143 -23.62 -16.28 11.58
C LYS A 143 -22.39 -15.68 10.91
N ALA A 144 -21.19 -16.12 11.25
CA ALA A 144 -19.95 -15.72 10.59
C ALA A 144 -19.86 -16.31 9.17
N GLN A 145 -20.27 -17.57 8.98
CA GLN A 145 -20.38 -18.20 7.65
C GLN A 145 -21.45 -17.53 6.77
N LEU A 146 -22.57 -17.11 7.37
CA LEU A 146 -23.65 -16.42 6.68
C LEU A 146 -23.29 -14.97 6.30
N LYS A 147 -22.35 -14.33 7.00
CA LYS A 147 -21.76 -13.06 6.55
C LYS A 147 -20.93 -13.37 5.30
N PRO A 148 -21.40 -13.06 4.08
CA PRO A 148 -20.73 -13.53 2.88
C PRO A 148 -19.36 -12.85 2.75
N PRO A 149 -18.25 -13.59 2.62
CA PRO A 149 -16.94 -13.00 2.31
C PRO A 149 -16.91 -12.38 0.91
N SER A 150 -17.84 -12.73 0.01
CA SER A 150 -17.87 -12.22 -1.36
C SER A 150 -19.28 -12.08 -1.92
N MET A 151 -19.44 -11.13 -2.84
CA MET A 151 -20.68 -10.84 -3.59
C MET A 151 -21.28 -12.03 -4.35
N GLN A 152 -20.51 -13.12 -4.58
CA GLN A 152 -20.96 -14.28 -5.35
C GLN A 152 -22.00 -15.13 -4.63
N ALA A 153 -21.90 -15.30 -3.30
CA ALA A 153 -22.91 -16.07 -2.55
C ALA A 153 -24.29 -15.37 -2.54
N ARG A 154 -24.32 -14.03 -2.60
CA ARG A 154 -25.56 -13.27 -2.83
C ARG A 154 -26.18 -13.53 -4.21
N ARG A 155 -25.38 -13.88 -5.22
CA ARG A 155 -25.89 -14.25 -6.56
C ARG A 155 -26.52 -15.65 -6.56
N LEU A 156 -26.06 -16.55 -5.69
CA LEU A 156 -26.60 -17.91 -5.55
C LEU A 156 -27.89 -17.98 -4.71
N LEU A 157 -28.14 -16.99 -3.84
CA LEU A 157 -29.36 -16.91 -3.01
C LEU A 157 -30.52 -16.15 -3.69
N LEU A 158 -30.26 -15.49 -4.80
CA LEU A 158 -31.32 -15.00 -5.69
C LEU A 158 -31.64 -16.15 -6.65
N ASP A 159 -32.92 -16.48 -6.81
CA ASP A 159 -33.38 -17.36 -7.89
C ASP A 159 -32.68 -16.95 -9.20
N PRO A 160 -32.05 -17.87 -9.94
CA PRO A 160 -31.29 -17.53 -11.15
C PRO A 160 -32.05 -16.62 -12.12
N ALA A 161 -33.38 -16.79 -12.25
CA ALA A 161 -34.22 -15.92 -13.08
C ALA A 161 -34.36 -14.50 -12.48
N ILE A 162 -34.50 -14.36 -11.16
CA ILE A 162 -34.52 -13.06 -10.49
C ILE A 162 -33.16 -12.35 -10.62
N HIS A 163 -32.05 -13.09 -10.50
CA HIS A 163 -30.71 -12.51 -10.70
C HIS A 163 -30.50 -12.01 -12.13
N GLU A 164 -30.98 -12.77 -13.11
CA GLU A 164 -30.94 -12.40 -14.52
C GLU A 164 -31.78 -11.15 -14.80
N GLU A 165 -33.02 -11.07 -14.29
CA GLU A 165 -33.85 -9.87 -14.44
C GLU A 165 -33.24 -8.65 -13.72
N PHE A 166 -32.66 -8.83 -12.53
CA PHE A 166 -31.99 -7.73 -11.84
C PHE A 166 -30.76 -7.25 -12.61
N THR A 167 -30.00 -8.17 -13.20
CA THR A 167 -28.84 -7.83 -14.05
C THR A 167 -29.28 -7.13 -15.33
N ARG A 168 -30.35 -7.61 -15.97
CA ARG A 168 -30.95 -6.97 -17.15
C ARG A 168 -31.44 -5.56 -16.84
N LEU A 169 -32.16 -5.39 -15.74
CA LEU A 169 -32.65 -4.08 -15.27
C LEU A 169 -31.48 -3.14 -14.94
N LYS A 170 -30.44 -3.64 -14.27
CA LYS A 170 -29.24 -2.83 -13.97
C LYS A 170 -28.55 -2.35 -15.25
N ASN A 171 -28.35 -3.25 -16.22
CA ASN A 171 -27.75 -2.90 -17.50
C ASN A 171 -28.62 -1.89 -18.28
N LEU A 172 -29.95 -2.07 -18.27
CA LEU A 172 -30.88 -1.16 -18.91
C LEU A 172 -30.85 0.23 -18.25
N VAL A 173 -30.75 0.31 -16.92
CA VAL A 173 -30.60 1.58 -16.21
C VAL A 173 -29.28 2.26 -16.58
N GLU A 174 -28.16 1.53 -16.56
CA GLU A 174 -26.85 2.06 -16.96
C GLU A 174 -26.84 2.56 -18.42
N GLU A 175 -27.50 1.84 -19.32
CA GLU A 175 -27.66 2.25 -20.73
C GLU A 175 -28.49 3.52 -20.85
N LYS A 176 -29.63 3.61 -20.15
CA LYS A 176 -30.47 4.82 -20.14
C LYS A 176 -29.77 6.00 -19.50
N ASP A 177 -29.02 5.82 -18.42
CA ASP A 177 -28.23 6.88 -17.79
C ASP A 177 -27.14 7.42 -18.73
N LYS A 178 -26.44 6.54 -19.46
CA LYS A 178 -25.53 6.95 -20.54
C LYS A 178 -26.28 7.76 -21.59
N LYS A 179 -27.46 7.31 -22.01
CA LYS A 179 -28.24 8.02 -23.04
C LYS A 179 -28.75 9.39 -22.57
N VAL A 180 -29.17 9.49 -21.32
CA VAL A 180 -29.53 10.76 -20.68
C VAL A 180 -28.33 11.69 -20.64
N LYS A 181 -27.15 11.19 -20.25
CA LYS A 181 -25.93 11.97 -20.24
C LYS A 181 -25.54 12.46 -21.64
N GLU A 182 -25.56 11.59 -22.64
CA GLU A 182 -25.33 11.96 -24.05
C GLU A 182 -26.31 13.04 -24.52
N LEU A 183 -27.60 12.89 -24.21
CA LEU A 183 -28.62 13.88 -24.59
C LEU A 183 -28.43 15.19 -23.83
N GLN A 184 -28.03 15.15 -22.56
CA GLN A 184 -27.68 16.35 -21.78
C GLN A 184 -26.43 17.04 -22.34
N ASP A 185 -25.40 16.28 -22.72
CA ASP A 185 -24.17 16.79 -23.34
C ASP A 185 -24.49 17.39 -24.72
N ASN A 186 -25.37 16.75 -25.51
CA ASN A 186 -25.85 17.29 -26.78
C ASN A 186 -26.70 18.55 -26.59
N ILE A 187 -27.59 18.59 -25.58
CA ILE A 187 -28.34 19.79 -25.23
C ILE A 187 -27.38 20.90 -24.78
N ALA A 188 -26.36 20.59 -23.98
CA ALA A 188 -25.34 21.55 -23.57
C ALA A 188 -24.52 22.07 -24.76
N ALA A 189 -24.18 21.20 -25.70
CA ALA A 189 -23.51 21.55 -26.94
C ALA A 189 -24.41 22.40 -27.87
N VAL A 190 -25.70 22.10 -27.97
CA VAL A 190 -26.68 22.90 -28.72
C VAL A 190 -27.01 24.22 -28.01
N ASN A 191 -26.92 24.25 -26.68
CA ASN A 191 -27.00 25.46 -25.85
C ASN A 191 -25.71 26.30 -25.91
N PHE A 192 -24.67 25.86 -26.64
CA PHE A 192 -23.60 26.75 -27.07
C PHE A 192 -24.20 27.80 -27.99
N THR A 193 -24.65 28.88 -27.38
CA THR A 193 -25.07 30.08 -28.10
C THR A 193 -23.86 30.98 -28.25
N PRO A 194 -23.59 31.52 -29.46
CA PRO A 194 -22.59 32.57 -29.65
C PRO A 194 -22.79 33.79 -28.73
N GLN A 195 -23.98 33.90 -28.12
CA GLN A 195 -24.38 34.95 -27.21
C GLN A 195 -24.08 34.67 -25.72
N SER A 196 -23.84 33.40 -25.33
CA SER A 196 -23.45 33.04 -23.96
C SER A 196 -22.08 33.63 -23.60
N LYS A 197 -21.80 33.86 -22.31
CA LYS A 197 -20.51 34.44 -21.86
C LYS A 197 -19.30 33.61 -22.34
N MET A 198 -19.40 32.29 -22.26
CA MET A 198 -18.37 31.36 -22.76
C MET A 198 -18.30 31.36 -24.29
N GLY A 199 -19.46 31.33 -24.98
CA GLY A 199 -19.53 31.39 -26.44
C GLY A 199 -18.96 32.69 -27.02
N LYS A 200 -19.27 33.83 -26.41
CA LYS A 200 -18.69 35.13 -26.79
C LYS A 200 -17.17 35.15 -26.64
N MET A 201 -16.65 34.60 -25.54
CA MET A 201 -15.20 34.51 -25.31
C MET A 201 -14.52 33.62 -26.35
N LEU A 202 -15.11 32.46 -26.65
CA LEU A 202 -14.56 31.54 -27.64
C LEU A 202 -14.61 32.14 -29.05
N MET A 203 -15.72 32.77 -29.43
CA MET A 203 -15.84 33.47 -30.73
C MET A 203 -14.90 34.67 -30.83
N ALA A 204 -14.66 35.40 -29.73
CA ALA A 204 -13.64 36.44 -29.70
C ALA A 204 -12.24 35.84 -29.92
N LYS A 205 -11.91 34.73 -29.25
CA LYS A 205 -10.64 34.03 -29.44
C LYS A 205 -10.48 33.50 -30.86
N CYS A 206 -11.53 32.95 -31.47
CA CYS A 206 -11.51 32.53 -32.87
C CYS A 206 -11.28 33.70 -33.82
N ARG A 207 -11.93 34.85 -33.60
CA ARG A 207 -11.67 36.07 -34.39
C ARG A 207 -10.23 36.54 -34.26
N THR A 208 -9.69 36.64 -33.04
CA THR A 208 -8.30 37.04 -32.82
C THR A 208 -7.31 36.07 -33.48
N LEU A 209 -7.50 34.76 -33.35
CA LEU A 209 -6.64 33.78 -34.02
C LEU A 209 -6.74 33.85 -35.55
N GLN A 210 -7.90 34.23 -36.08
CA GLN A 210 -8.08 34.41 -37.51
C GLN A 210 -7.41 35.68 -38.01
N GLU A 211 -7.52 36.78 -37.27
CA GLU A 211 -6.79 38.03 -37.51
C GLU A 211 -5.27 37.82 -37.46
N GLU A 212 -4.76 37.09 -36.46
CA GLU A 212 -3.34 36.74 -36.35
C GLU A 212 -2.85 35.90 -37.55
N ASN A 213 -3.64 34.92 -38.00
CA ASN A 213 -3.29 34.10 -39.16
C ASN A 213 -3.31 34.91 -40.47
N GLU A 214 -4.29 35.80 -40.63
CA GLU A 214 -4.35 36.72 -41.76
C GLU A 214 -3.15 37.66 -41.75
N GLU A 215 -2.75 38.19 -40.59
CA GLU A 215 -1.57 39.03 -40.45
C GLU A 215 -0.28 38.27 -40.77
N ILE A 216 -0.11 37.03 -40.29
CA ILE A 216 1.03 36.18 -40.65
C ILE A 216 1.08 35.94 -42.17
N GLY A 217 -0.08 35.67 -42.79
CA GLY A 217 -0.20 35.51 -44.25
C GLY A 217 0.17 36.79 -45.00
N ASN A 218 -0.29 37.95 -44.51
CA ASN A 218 0.04 39.26 -45.06
C ASN A 218 1.54 39.56 -44.93
N GLN A 219 2.14 39.37 -43.75
CA GLN A 219 3.58 39.56 -43.56
C GLN A 219 4.42 38.63 -44.45
N ALA A 220 3.99 37.38 -44.66
CA ALA A 220 4.69 36.44 -45.53
C ALA A 220 4.61 36.84 -47.02
N THR A 221 3.47 37.36 -47.46
CA THR A 221 3.27 37.82 -48.85
C THR A 221 3.93 39.17 -49.10
N GLU A 222 3.78 40.12 -48.18
CA GLU A 222 4.40 41.45 -48.21
C GLU A 222 5.93 41.36 -48.12
N GLY A 223 6.48 40.49 -47.26
CA GLY A 223 7.92 40.30 -47.14
C GLY A 223 8.57 39.81 -48.44
N LYS A 224 7.99 38.80 -49.09
CA LYS A 224 8.46 38.32 -50.40
C LYS A 224 8.28 39.37 -51.50
N MET A 225 7.16 40.09 -51.47
CA MET A 225 6.89 41.16 -52.44
C MET A 225 7.90 42.31 -52.30
N HIS A 226 8.21 42.73 -51.09
CA HIS A 226 9.20 43.76 -50.79
C HIS A 226 10.61 43.34 -51.22
N GLU A 227 11.02 42.11 -50.92
CA GLU A 227 12.31 41.57 -51.37
C GLU A 227 12.44 41.57 -52.90
N LEU A 228 11.40 41.10 -53.61
CA LEU A 228 11.37 41.12 -55.08
C LEU A 228 11.38 42.55 -55.64
N ALA A 229 10.66 43.49 -55.01
CA ALA A 229 10.67 44.88 -55.40
C ALA A 229 12.07 45.52 -55.25
N MET A 230 12.78 45.21 -54.16
CA MET A 230 14.16 45.68 -53.95
C MET A 230 15.12 45.12 -55.00
N LYS A 231 15.04 43.81 -55.29
CA LYS A 231 15.83 43.18 -56.37
C LYS A 231 15.53 43.80 -57.73
N LEU A 232 14.26 44.07 -58.03
CA LEU A 232 13.84 44.71 -59.28
C LEU A 232 14.40 46.14 -59.39
N ALA A 233 14.37 46.93 -58.31
CA ALA A 233 14.92 48.28 -58.28
C ALA A 233 16.44 48.27 -58.52
N LEU A 234 17.16 47.36 -57.86
CA LEU A 234 18.61 47.18 -58.07
C LEU A 234 18.92 46.82 -59.53
N GLN A 235 18.18 45.86 -60.10
CA GLN A 235 18.35 45.48 -61.51
C GLN A 235 18.05 46.62 -62.48
N LYS A 236 17.05 47.47 -62.18
CA LYS A 236 16.78 48.69 -62.98
C LYS A 236 17.95 49.66 -62.92
N SER A 237 18.55 49.86 -61.75
CA SER A 237 19.73 50.72 -61.57
C SER A 237 20.93 50.20 -62.35
N GLN A 238 21.23 48.91 -62.24
CA GLN A 238 22.33 48.27 -62.99
C GLN A 238 22.13 48.37 -64.51
N ASN A 239 20.90 48.17 -65.00
CA ASN A 239 20.59 48.35 -66.40
C ASN A 239 20.73 49.82 -66.86
N ALA A 240 20.36 50.78 -66.03
CA ALA A 240 20.54 52.19 -66.32
C ALA A 240 22.04 52.56 -66.41
N GLU A 241 22.85 52.04 -65.49
CA GLU A 241 24.31 52.22 -65.50
C GLU A 241 24.95 51.60 -66.74
N LEU A 242 24.60 50.36 -67.10
CA LEU A 242 25.09 49.72 -68.33
C LEU A 242 24.72 50.54 -69.58
N ARG A 243 23.48 51.03 -69.67
CA ARG A 243 23.06 51.92 -70.77
C ARG A 243 23.89 53.20 -70.81
N SER A 244 24.16 53.81 -69.65
CA SER A 244 25.01 55.00 -69.57
C SER A 244 26.46 54.72 -69.99
N GLN A 245 27.01 53.56 -69.64
CA GLN A 245 28.36 53.15 -70.06
C GLN A 245 28.42 52.93 -71.57
N PHE A 246 27.43 52.24 -72.17
CA PHE A 246 27.35 52.06 -73.62
C PHE A 246 27.21 53.38 -74.37
N GLU A 247 26.38 54.30 -73.87
CA GLU A 247 26.24 55.65 -74.43
C GLU A 247 27.57 56.42 -74.39
N GLY A 248 28.30 56.32 -73.28
CA GLY A 248 29.64 56.91 -73.15
C GLY A 248 30.64 56.33 -74.15
N LEU A 249 30.64 55.00 -74.31
CA LEU A 249 31.48 54.32 -75.31
C LEU A 249 31.12 54.72 -76.74
N HIS A 250 29.83 54.84 -77.05
CA HIS A 250 29.37 55.26 -78.37
C HIS A 250 29.86 56.68 -78.70
N LYS A 251 29.75 57.61 -77.76
CA LYS A 251 30.28 58.98 -77.92
C LYS A 251 31.79 59.01 -78.13
N HIS A 252 32.53 58.19 -77.40
CA HIS A 252 33.98 58.08 -77.59
C HIS A 252 34.32 57.54 -78.98
N MET A 253 33.62 56.49 -79.43
CA MET A 253 33.80 55.91 -80.77
C MET A 253 33.47 56.91 -81.88
N GLU A 254 32.40 57.70 -81.72
CA GLU A 254 32.05 58.80 -82.64
C GLU A 254 33.15 59.87 -82.69
N GLY A 255 33.68 60.27 -81.52
CA GLY A 255 34.83 61.17 -81.43
C GLY A 255 36.06 60.64 -82.18
N LEU A 256 36.43 59.38 -81.95
CA LEU A 256 37.55 58.74 -82.64
C LEU A 256 37.31 58.64 -84.15
N THR A 257 36.08 58.35 -84.57
CA THR A 257 35.70 58.33 -85.99
C THR A 257 35.87 59.70 -86.63
N ASN A 258 35.45 60.77 -85.95
CA ASN A 258 35.64 62.15 -86.41
C ASN A 258 37.13 62.51 -86.51
N ASP A 259 37.94 62.11 -85.54
CA ASP A 259 39.39 62.36 -85.56
C ASP A 259 40.07 61.60 -86.71
N VAL A 260 39.66 60.36 -86.98
CA VAL A 260 40.13 59.60 -88.15
C VAL A 260 39.75 60.30 -89.46
N VAL A 261 38.51 60.81 -89.59
CA VAL A 261 38.08 61.56 -90.78
C VAL A 261 38.93 62.82 -90.97
N LYS A 262 39.15 63.61 -89.92
CA LYS A 262 39.99 64.82 -89.97
C LYS A 262 41.45 64.49 -90.29
N SER A 263 41.99 63.43 -89.70
CA SER A 263 43.35 62.97 -89.98
C SER A 263 43.49 62.52 -91.43
N ASN A 264 42.49 61.81 -91.97
CA ASN A 264 42.46 61.40 -93.38
C ASN A 264 42.36 62.62 -94.33
N GLU A 265 41.53 63.62 -94.00
CA GLU A 265 41.43 64.87 -94.76
C GLU A 265 42.77 65.62 -94.78
N MET A 266 43.46 65.72 -93.63
CA MET A 266 44.80 66.33 -93.55
C MET A 266 45.83 65.57 -94.38
N VAL A 267 45.79 64.23 -94.39
CA VAL A 267 46.66 63.41 -95.23
C VAL A 267 46.43 63.70 -96.72
N LEU A 268 45.18 63.85 -97.16
CA LEU A 268 44.87 64.20 -98.56
C LEU A 268 45.45 65.57 -98.93
N VAL A 269 45.28 66.59 -98.08
CA VAL A 269 45.88 67.92 -98.32
C VAL A 269 47.40 67.85 -98.40
N LEU A 270 48.04 67.12 -97.48
CA LEU A 270 49.50 66.95 -97.51
C LEU A 270 49.98 66.19 -98.75
N GLN A 271 49.18 65.25 -99.28
CA GLN A 271 49.46 64.57 -100.54
C GLN A 271 49.36 65.54 -101.73
N GLU A 272 48.32 66.38 -101.79
CA GLU A 272 48.18 67.42 -102.82
C GLU A 272 49.34 68.42 -102.78
N GLU A 273 49.72 68.91 -101.59
CA GLU A 273 50.87 69.80 -101.43
C GLU A 273 52.19 69.11 -101.85
N LEU A 274 52.36 67.83 -101.53
CA LEU A 274 53.54 67.05 -101.94
C LEU A 274 53.60 66.90 -103.47
N GLU A 275 52.48 66.59 -104.11
CA GLU A 275 52.37 66.52 -105.58
C GLU A 275 52.69 67.87 -106.23
N GLU A 276 52.18 68.99 -105.69
CA GLU A 276 52.50 70.33 -106.17
C GLU A 276 54.00 70.63 -106.05
N LYS A 277 54.62 70.29 -104.91
CA LYS A 277 56.07 70.47 -104.71
C LYS A 277 56.89 69.58 -105.62
N ASP A 278 56.45 68.35 -105.89
CA ASP A 278 57.10 67.44 -106.84
C ASP A 278 57.00 67.97 -108.28
N LEU A 279 55.86 68.54 -108.67
CA LEU A 279 55.72 69.22 -109.97
C LEU A 279 56.65 70.44 -110.09
N GLU A 280 56.71 71.28 -109.04
CA GLU A 280 57.61 72.43 -108.99
C GLU A 280 59.09 72.02 -109.01
N LEU A 281 59.47 70.97 -108.27
CA LEU A 281 60.80 70.38 -108.30
C LEU A 281 61.16 69.89 -109.71
N ASN A 282 60.24 69.18 -110.37
CA ASN A 282 60.43 68.71 -111.74
C ASN A 282 60.57 69.88 -112.72
N ARG A 283 59.78 70.94 -112.57
CA ARG A 283 59.87 72.19 -113.36
C ARG A 283 61.24 72.86 -113.20
N LEU A 284 61.68 73.08 -111.96
CA LEU A 284 62.99 73.66 -111.65
C LEU A 284 64.14 72.78 -112.15
N LYS A 285 63.99 71.45 -112.09
CA LYS A 285 64.97 70.50 -112.62
C LYS A 285 65.09 70.59 -114.14
N LEU A 286 63.97 70.73 -114.86
CA LEU A 286 63.96 70.98 -116.31
C LEU A 286 64.59 72.34 -116.65
N GLU A 287 64.28 73.40 -115.89
CA GLU A 287 64.91 74.71 -116.06
C GLU A 287 66.42 74.67 -115.82
N LEU A 288 66.89 73.93 -114.81
CA LEU A 288 68.32 73.72 -114.57
C LEU A 288 68.98 72.96 -115.73
N GLN A 289 68.33 71.94 -116.27
CA GLN A 289 68.82 71.21 -117.45
C GLN A 289 68.86 72.08 -118.71
N LEU A 290 67.86 72.95 -118.91
CA LEU A 290 67.85 73.93 -119.99
C LEU A 290 68.97 74.95 -119.82
N LYS A 291 69.17 75.49 -118.61
CA LYS A 291 70.29 76.40 -118.30
C LYS A 291 71.66 75.72 -118.44
N SER A 292 71.78 74.44 -118.10
CA SER A 292 73.02 73.70 -118.34
C SER A 292 73.25 73.46 -119.84
N LEU A 293 72.20 73.22 -120.64
CA LEU A 293 72.27 73.14 -122.11
C LEU A 293 72.56 74.50 -122.77
N GLU A 294 72.08 75.61 -122.20
CA GLU A 294 72.41 76.97 -122.63
C GLU A 294 73.84 77.36 -122.22
N ALA A 295 74.32 76.89 -121.07
CA ALA A 295 75.72 76.99 -120.67
C ALA A 295 76.64 76.13 -121.57
N GLU A 296 76.21 74.91 -121.95
CA GLU A 296 76.93 74.05 -122.92
C GLU A 296 76.87 74.61 -124.35
N LYS A 297 75.81 75.35 -124.74
CA LYS A 297 75.75 76.08 -126.02
C LYS A 297 76.49 77.41 -126.04
N ALA A 298 76.84 77.96 -124.88
CA ALA A 298 77.75 79.09 -124.76
C ALA A 298 79.22 78.66 -124.78
N ASP A 299 79.53 77.37 -124.64
CA ASP A 299 80.90 76.85 -124.54
C ASP A 299 81.25 75.74 -125.55
N SER A 300 80.53 75.67 -126.67
CA SER A 300 80.98 74.88 -127.83
C SER A 300 82.05 75.65 -128.64
N ALA A 301 83.31 75.57 -128.17
CA ALA A 301 84.51 75.37 -128.98
C ALA A 301 85.62 74.73 -128.10
N PRO A 302 86.43 73.81 -128.63
CA PRO A 302 86.41 72.39 -128.21
C PRO A 302 87.67 71.95 -127.44
N ASP A 303 87.60 70.84 -126.70
CA ASP A 303 88.51 69.68 -126.88
C ASP A 303 88.23 68.46 -125.96
N ASN A 304 88.24 67.28 -126.60
CA ASN A 304 88.85 65.97 -126.23
C ASN A 304 88.51 65.29 -124.87
N ILE A 305 87.95 64.05 -124.88
CA ILE A 305 88.66 62.73 -124.83
C ILE A 305 89.48 62.60 -123.53
N ASP A 306 89.32 61.66 -122.60
CA ASP A 306 88.94 60.24 -122.63
C ASP A 306 88.70 59.71 -121.19
N GLY A 307 88.09 58.52 -121.08
CA GLY A 307 88.44 57.47 -120.09
C GLY A 307 87.98 57.66 -118.63
N ASP A 308 87.01 56.90 -118.14
CA ASP A 308 87.15 55.52 -117.60
C ASP A 308 87.34 55.56 -116.08
N ASP A 309 86.38 55.06 -115.30
CA ASP A 309 86.52 53.79 -114.58
C ASP A 309 85.29 53.50 -113.67
N MET A 310 84.89 52.22 -113.66
CA MET A 310 84.51 51.38 -112.51
C MET A 310 83.86 51.97 -111.23
N ILE A 311 82.95 51.34 -110.47
CA ILE A 311 82.27 50.04 -110.47
C ILE A 311 81.38 50.00 -109.20
N LYS A 312 80.32 49.17 -109.23
CA LYS A 312 79.62 48.51 -108.09
C LYS A 312 78.86 49.37 -107.08
N ARG A 313 77.85 48.89 -106.36
CA ARG A 313 76.91 47.74 -106.33
C ARG A 313 76.39 47.75 -104.88
N GLU A 314 75.23 47.12 -104.65
CA GLU A 314 74.78 46.61 -103.34
C GLU A 314 74.33 47.71 -102.35
N THR A 315 73.30 47.57 -101.51
CA THR A 315 72.43 46.46 -101.06
C THR A 315 71.32 47.13 -100.22
N GLU A 316 70.07 46.67 -100.22
CA GLU A 316 69.48 45.78 -99.18
C GLU A 316 69.41 46.50 -97.81
N ILE A 317 68.28 46.59 -97.12
CA ILE A 317 67.66 45.50 -96.35
C ILE A 317 66.29 46.01 -95.84
N GLU A 318 65.30 45.13 -95.98
CA GLU A 318 64.20 44.77 -95.06
C GLU A 318 63.69 45.78 -94.01
#